data_AF-A0A7U7ID38-F1
#
_entry.id   AF-A0A7U7ID38-F1
#
_cell.length_a   1.000
_cell.length_b   1.000
_cell.length_c   1.000
_cell.angle_alpha   90.00
_cell.angle_beta   90.00
_cell.angle_gamma   90.00
#
_symmetry.space_group_name_H-M   'P 1'
#
loop_
_entity.id
_entity.type
_entity.pdbx_description
1 polymer ?
#
loop_
_entity_poly.entity_id
_entity_poly.type
_entity_poly.pdbx_seq_one_letter_code
_entity_poly.pdbx_strand_id
1 'polypeptide(L)'
;MIQPTREELINFMKKHGAENVDSITDEQSAIRHFRAQSKVFKDERDEYKKQRDELIEDIAKLRKRNEELENMWRTVKNELLGRYEHYCFKIRELHPESKANRIGALYIGGKSTADIILSRMEELDGTNEFYEFLGQMEEDTNE
;
A
#
# COMPACT_ATOMS: atom_id res chain seq x y z
N MET A 1 -31.27 -48.35 -45.74
CA MET A 1 -29.84 -48.25 -45.41
C MET A 1 -29.20 -49.60 -45.66
N ILE A 2 -28.07 -49.65 -46.37
CA ILE A 2 -27.35 -50.90 -46.66
C ILE A 2 -26.51 -51.23 -45.42
N GLN A 3 -26.64 -52.46 -44.92
CA GLN A 3 -25.83 -52.94 -43.80
C GLN A 3 -24.40 -53.16 -44.29
N PRO A 4 -23.38 -52.68 -43.57
CA PRO A 4 -21.98 -52.85 -43.95
C PRO A 4 -21.60 -54.33 -43.98
N THR A 5 -20.73 -54.68 -44.91
CA THR A 5 -20.24 -56.04 -45.13
C THR A 5 -19.18 -56.43 -44.10
N ARG A 6 -18.99 -57.74 -43.92
CA ARG A 6 -18.00 -58.29 -42.97
C ARG A 6 -16.57 -57.82 -43.27
N GLU A 7 -16.18 -57.72 -44.53
CA GLU A 7 -14.88 -57.18 -44.94
C GLU A 7 -14.69 -55.72 -44.50
N GLU A 8 -15.72 -54.88 -44.65
CA GLU A 8 -15.66 -53.46 -44.30
C GLU A 8 -15.44 -53.28 -42.79
N LEU A 9 -16.11 -54.10 -41.98
CA LEU A 9 -15.94 -54.12 -40.53
C LEU A 9 -14.54 -54.58 -40.11
N ILE A 10 -13.99 -55.61 -40.77
CA ILE A 10 -12.64 -56.11 -40.48
C ILE A 10 -11.57 -55.08 -40.85
N ASN A 11 -11.73 -54.39 -41.98
CA ASN A 11 -10.80 -53.34 -42.40
C ASN A 11 -10.85 -52.13 -41.47
N PHE A 12 -12.04 -51.78 -40.96
CA PHE A 12 -12.20 -50.76 -39.93
C PHE A 12 -11.45 -51.13 -38.65
N MET A 13 -11.61 -52.37 -38.18
CA MET A 13 -10.89 -52.89 -36.99
C MET A 13 -9.37 -52.89 -37.16
N LYS A 14 -8.86 -53.26 -38.34
CA LYS A 14 -7.42 -53.24 -38.63
C LYS A 14 -6.84 -51.82 -38.69
N LYS A 15 -7.63 -50.85 -39.19
CA LYS A 15 -7.19 -49.46 -39.36
C LYS A 15 -7.13 -48.70 -38.03
N HIS A 16 -8.08 -48.97 -37.14
CA HIS A 16 -8.19 -48.27 -35.85
C HIS A 16 -7.55 -49.05 -34.69
N GLY A 17 -7.21 -50.33 -34.88
CA GLY A 17 -6.69 -51.23 -33.85
C GLY A 17 -7.83 -51.96 -33.16
N ALA A 18 -7.72 -53.28 -33.01
CA ALA A 18 -8.75 -54.09 -32.35
C ALA A 18 -8.97 -53.69 -30.88
N GLU A 19 -7.94 -53.10 -30.26
CA GLU A 19 -8.03 -52.51 -28.91
C GLU A 19 -8.78 -51.17 -28.83
N ASN A 20 -9.00 -50.48 -29.97
CA ASN A 20 -9.72 -49.20 -30.03
C ASN A 20 -11.11 -49.32 -30.68
N VAL A 21 -11.43 -50.48 -31.22
CA VAL A 21 -12.78 -50.80 -31.67
C VAL A 21 -13.42 -51.62 -30.57
N ASP A 22 -14.34 -51.00 -29.84
CA ASP A 22 -15.09 -51.61 -28.75
C ASP A 22 -16.06 -52.68 -29.31
N SER A 23 -15.52 -53.79 -29.80
CA SER A 23 -16.34 -54.93 -30.19
C SER A 23 -16.71 -55.67 -28.91
N ILE A 24 -17.67 -55.11 -28.17
CA ILE A 24 -18.40 -55.82 -27.14
C ILE A 24 -19.14 -56.96 -27.85
N THR A 25 -18.46 -58.10 -27.94
CA THR A 25 -18.89 -59.28 -28.68
C THR A 25 -19.54 -60.32 -27.76
N ASP A 26 -19.24 -60.24 -26.46
CA ASP A 26 -19.79 -61.08 -25.40
C ASP A 26 -19.76 -60.33 -24.05
N GLU A 27 -20.44 -60.89 -23.05
CA GLU A 27 -20.60 -60.30 -21.72
C GLU A 27 -19.26 -60.09 -20.98
N GLN A 28 -18.29 -60.99 -21.15
CA GLN A 28 -16.97 -60.84 -20.52
C GLN A 28 -16.13 -59.75 -21.19
N SER A 29 -16.27 -59.58 -22.50
CA SER A 29 -15.66 -58.50 -23.26
C SER A 29 -16.24 -57.13 -22.84
N ALA A 30 -17.56 -57.05 -22.64
CA ALA A 30 -18.23 -55.87 -22.07
C ALA A 30 -17.69 -55.51 -20.68
N ILE A 31 -17.63 -56.49 -19.78
CA ILE A 31 -17.15 -56.29 -18.40
C ILE A 31 -15.70 -55.80 -18.39
N ARG A 32 -14.85 -56.34 -19.28
CA ARG A 32 -13.44 -55.90 -19.39
C ARG A 32 -13.34 -54.45 -19.89
N HIS A 33 -14.11 -54.09 -20.92
CA HIS A 33 -14.13 -52.72 -21.44
C HIS A 33 -14.52 -51.71 -20.35
N PHE A 34 -15.66 -51.92 -19.67
CA PHE A 34 -16.12 -50.98 -18.63
C PHE A 34 -15.17 -50.89 -17.43
N ARG A 35 -14.51 -51.99 -17.05
CA ARG A 35 -13.50 -51.96 -15.98
C ARG A 35 -12.27 -51.16 -16.39
N ALA A 36 -11.78 -51.34 -17.62
CA ALA A 36 -10.65 -50.58 -18.14
C ALA A 36 -10.98 -49.09 -18.22
N GLN A 37 -12.14 -48.75 -18.78
CA GLN A 37 -12.60 -47.37 -18.90
C GLN A 37 -12.82 -46.71 -17.52
N SER A 38 -13.42 -47.44 -16.57
CA SER A 38 -13.61 -46.96 -15.20
C SER A 38 -12.28 -46.69 -14.49
N LYS A 39 -11.25 -47.50 -14.75
CA LYS A 39 -9.90 -47.28 -14.21
C LYS A 39 -9.29 -46.00 -14.77
N VAL A 40 -9.37 -45.78 -16.09
CA VAL A 40 -8.87 -44.55 -16.73
C VAL A 40 -9.53 -43.31 -16.13
N PHE A 41 -10.87 -43.29 -16.03
CA PHE A 41 -11.58 -42.16 -15.42
C PHE A 41 -11.22 -41.94 -13.94
N LYS A 42 -10.91 -43.01 -13.21
CA LYS A 42 -10.46 -42.90 -11.82
C LYS A 42 -9.08 -42.24 -11.74
N ASP A 43 -8.16 -42.67 -12.60
CA ASP A 43 -6.79 -42.16 -12.65
C ASP A 43 -6.79 -40.67 -13.06
N GLU A 44 -7.53 -40.30 -14.11
CA GLU A 44 -7.72 -38.90 -14.54
C GLU A 44 -8.31 -38.04 -13.42
N ARG A 45 -9.35 -38.53 -12.73
CA ARG A 45 -9.96 -37.81 -11.60
C ARG A 45 -8.95 -37.57 -10.47
N ASP A 46 -8.12 -38.57 -10.16
CA ASP A 46 -7.15 -38.46 -9.08
C ASP A 46 -6.00 -37.51 -9.46
N GLU A 47 -5.62 -37.46 -10.73
CA GLU A 47 -4.68 -36.45 -11.24
C GLU A 47 -5.26 -35.03 -11.17
N TYR A 48 -6.51 -34.82 -11.59
CA TYR A 48 -7.18 -33.51 -11.46
C TYR A 48 -7.32 -33.06 -10.00
N LYS A 49 -7.57 -34.00 -9.07
CA LYS A 49 -7.60 -33.67 -7.63
C LYS A 49 -6.24 -33.20 -7.14
N LYS A 50 -5.16 -33.87 -7.56
CA LYS A 50 -3.80 -33.47 -7.20
C LYS A 50 -3.48 -32.06 -7.71
N GLN A 51 -3.75 -31.79 -8.98
CA GLN A 51 -3.55 -30.46 -9.57
C GLN A 51 -4.38 -29.39 -8.85
N ARG A 52 -5.63 -29.70 -8.50
CA ARG A 52 -6.48 -28.79 -7.72
C ARG A 52 -5.86 -28.47 -6.37
N ASP A 53 -5.37 -29.48 -5.65
CA ASP A 53 -4.81 -29.29 -4.32
C ASP A 53 -3.50 -28.46 -4.37
N GLU A 54 -2.66 -28.68 -5.38
CA GLU A 54 -1.48 -27.86 -5.66
C GLU A 54 -1.86 -26.39 -5.95
N LEU A 55 -2.88 -26.17 -6.79
CA LEU A 55 -3.37 -24.82 -7.10
C LEU A 55 -3.96 -24.11 -5.88
N ILE A 56 -4.63 -24.84 -4.99
CA ILE A 56 -5.14 -24.28 -3.73
C ILE A 56 -3.98 -23.80 -2.85
N GLU A 57 -2.92 -24.60 -2.75
CA GLU A 57 -1.72 -24.24 -1.98
C GLU A 57 -1.04 -22.99 -2.56
N ASP A 58 -0.89 -22.92 -3.88
CA ASP A 58 -0.28 -21.78 -4.54
C ASP A 58 -1.11 -20.50 -4.40
N ILE A 59 -2.43 -20.59 -4.52
CA ILE A 59 -3.34 -19.45 -4.26
C ILE A 59 -3.20 -18.97 -2.82
N ALA A 60 -3.07 -19.87 -1.84
CA ALA A 60 -2.86 -19.50 -0.45
C ALA A 60 -1.53 -18.74 -0.25
N LYS A 61 -0.44 -19.21 -0.88
CA LYS A 61 0.86 -18.51 -0.87
C LYS A 61 0.77 -17.13 -1.50
N LEU A 62 0.09 -17.00 -2.64
CA LEU A 62 -0.10 -15.72 -3.32
C LEU A 62 -0.91 -14.73 -2.49
N ARG A 63 -2.00 -15.19 -1.86
CA ARG A 63 -2.80 -14.34 -0.95
C ARG A 63 -1.98 -13.80 0.20
N LYS A 64 -1.18 -14.66 0.85
CA LYS A 64 -0.28 -14.24 1.93
C LYS A 64 0.73 -13.19 1.48
N ARG A 65 1.40 -13.41 0.33
CA ARG A 65 2.35 -12.43 -0.23
C ARG A 65 1.66 -11.11 -0.59
N ASN A 66 0.43 -11.17 -1.09
CA ASN A 66 -0.30 -9.96 -1.45
C ASN A 66 -0.66 -9.14 -0.20
N GLU A 67 -1.07 -9.80 0.89
CA GLU A 67 -1.30 -9.15 2.18
C GLU A 67 -0.02 -8.51 2.75
N GLU A 68 1.12 -9.19 2.65
CA GLU A 68 2.43 -8.62 3.04
C GLU A 68 2.77 -7.36 2.22
N LEU A 69 2.55 -7.40 0.90
CA LEU A 69 2.78 -6.25 0.01
C LEU A 69 1.83 -5.08 0.31
N GLU A 70 0.55 -5.35 0.59
CA GLU A 70 -0.42 -4.33 0.99
C GLU A 70 -0.01 -3.63 2.29
N ASN A 71 0.50 -4.39 3.26
CA ASN A 71 1.02 -3.84 4.52
C ASN A 71 2.28 -3.00 4.32
N MET A 72 3.21 -3.46 3.47
CA MET A 72 4.40 -2.68 3.10
C MET A 72 4.02 -1.37 2.41
N TRP A 73 3.10 -1.42 1.44
CA TRP A 73 2.61 -0.24 0.74
C TRP A 73 1.97 0.76 1.71
N ARG A 74 1.13 0.27 2.63
CA ARG A 74 0.51 1.11 3.65
C ARG A 74 1.54 1.81 4.53
N THR A 75 2.60 1.09 4.92
CA THR A 75 3.70 1.63 5.72
C THR A 75 4.43 2.75 4.96
N VAL A 76 4.88 2.46 3.73
CA VAL A 76 5.59 3.44 2.88
C VAL A 76 4.72 4.67 2.62
N LYS A 77 3.42 4.48 2.34
CA LYS A 77 2.47 5.57 2.14
C LYS A 77 2.36 6.47 3.38
N ASN A 78 2.24 5.88 4.57
CA ASN A 78 2.12 6.64 5.82
C ASN A 78 3.41 7.40 6.14
N GLU A 79 4.58 6.79 5.94
CA GLU A 79 5.86 7.48 6.11
C GLU A 79 6.02 8.65 5.16
N LEU A 80 5.65 8.47 3.88
CA LEU A 80 5.72 9.53 2.89
C LEU A 80 4.76 10.68 3.24
N LEU A 81 3.54 10.36 3.67
CA LEU A 81 2.56 11.34 4.13
C LEU A 81 3.09 12.11 5.34
N GLY A 82 3.65 11.43 6.33
CA GLY A 82 4.24 12.08 7.50
C GLY A 82 5.41 13.00 7.14
N ARG A 83 6.27 12.60 6.19
CA ARG A 83 7.34 13.48 5.66
C ARG A 83 6.75 14.69 4.95
N TYR A 84 5.73 14.50 4.12
CA TYR A 84 5.07 15.60 3.42
C TYR A 84 4.45 16.60 4.41
N GLU A 85 3.71 16.11 5.41
CA GLU A 85 3.14 16.94 6.47
C GLU A 85 4.20 17.71 7.26
N HIS A 86 5.33 17.05 7.58
CA HIS A 86 6.46 17.70 8.23
C HIS A 86 7.04 18.84 7.38
N TYR A 87 7.24 18.63 6.07
CA TYR A 87 7.73 19.68 5.18
C TYR A 87 6.73 20.82 5.06
N CYS A 88 5.44 20.53 4.92
CA CYS A 88 4.40 21.55 4.90
C CYS A 88 4.38 22.39 6.19
N PHE A 89 4.53 21.75 7.35
CA PHE A 89 4.66 22.43 8.63
C PHE A 89 5.89 23.34 8.66
N LYS A 90 7.07 22.84 8.26
CA LYS A 90 8.30 23.63 8.22
C LYS A 90 8.21 24.82 7.27
N ILE A 91 7.59 24.65 6.10
CA ILE A 91 7.35 25.74 5.15
C ILE A 91 6.44 26.81 5.78
N ARG A 92 5.37 26.42 6.50
CA ARG A 92 4.52 27.38 7.23
C ARG A 92 5.30 28.13 8.32
N GLU A 93 6.14 27.45 9.11
CA GLU A 93 7.00 28.11 10.12
C GLU A 93 8.03 29.07 9.50
N LEU A 94 8.51 28.77 8.30
CA LEU A 94 9.47 29.61 7.59
C LEU A 94 8.79 30.78 6.86
N HIS A 95 7.46 30.75 6.69
CA HIS A 95 6.71 31.81 6.02
C HIS A 95 6.94 33.16 6.73
N PRO A 96 7.33 34.23 6.00
CA PRO A 96 7.59 35.54 6.58
C PRO A 96 6.41 36.06 7.40
N GLU A 97 5.17 35.80 6.96
CA GLU A 97 3.96 36.20 7.69
C GLU A 97 3.78 35.41 8.99
N SER A 98 4.22 34.15 9.09
CA SER A 98 4.13 33.40 10.35
C SER A 98 5.17 33.88 11.37
N LYS A 99 6.38 34.22 10.90
CA LYS A 99 7.42 34.86 11.73
C LYS A 99 7.03 36.27 12.13
N ALA A 100 6.49 37.07 11.21
CA ALA A 100 5.98 38.41 11.48
C ALA A 100 4.76 38.36 12.41
N ASN A 101 3.87 37.38 12.28
CA ASN A 101 2.75 37.17 13.20
C ASN A 101 3.21 36.67 14.58
N ARG A 102 4.30 35.89 14.67
CA ARG A 102 4.87 35.44 15.95
C ARG A 102 5.66 36.55 16.65
N ILE A 103 6.44 37.34 15.91
CA ILE A 103 7.09 38.56 16.39
C ILE A 103 6.04 39.58 16.80
N GLY A 104 5.00 39.77 15.97
CA GLY A 104 3.82 40.58 16.26
C GLY A 104 3.08 40.08 17.50
N ALA A 105 2.87 38.77 17.66
CA ALA A 105 2.24 38.20 18.85
C ALA A 105 3.11 38.29 20.11
N LEU A 106 4.43 38.26 20.00
CA LEU A 106 5.35 38.59 21.11
C LEU A 106 5.27 40.08 21.47
N TYR A 107 5.10 40.94 20.48
CA TYR A 107 4.83 42.38 20.66
C TYR A 107 3.43 42.66 21.26
N ILE A 108 2.45 41.82 20.93
CA ILE A 108 1.03 41.96 21.30
C ILE A 108 0.71 41.18 22.59
N GLY A 109 1.57 40.25 23.00
CA GLY A 109 1.46 39.39 24.17
C GLY A 109 1.90 40.03 25.49
N GLY A 110 1.68 41.34 25.67
CA GLY A 110 1.42 41.86 27.02
C GLY A 110 2.02 43.22 27.41
N LYS A 111 2.99 43.77 26.69
CA LYS A 111 3.41 45.19 26.78
C LYS A 111 4.12 45.54 25.47
N SER A 112 3.67 46.58 24.78
CA SER A 112 4.42 47.10 23.64
C SER A 112 5.80 47.55 24.11
N THR A 113 6.81 47.56 23.23
CA THR A 113 8.12 48.15 23.57
C THR A 113 7.96 49.58 24.08
N ALA A 114 6.94 50.31 23.61
CA ALA A 114 6.57 51.63 24.13
C ALA A 114 6.03 51.56 25.56
N ASP A 115 5.20 50.58 25.93
CA ASP A 115 4.71 50.40 27.31
C ASP A 115 5.84 50.00 28.28
N ILE A 116 6.83 49.24 27.81
CA ILE A 116 8.02 48.89 28.60
C ILE A 116 8.87 50.15 28.82
N ILE A 117 9.11 50.93 27.76
CA ILE A 117 9.86 52.19 27.84
C ILE A 117 9.13 53.19 28.75
N LEU A 118 7.81 53.35 28.59
CA LEU A 118 6.99 54.24 29.41
C LEU A 118 6.96 53.80 30.88
N SER A 119 6.81 52.51 31.17
CA SER A 119 6.90 51.99 32.55
C SER A 119 8.27 52.28 33.18
N ARG A 120 9.34 52.16 32.39
CA ARG A 120 10.70 52.44 32.86
C ARG A 120 10.96 53.95 33.03
N MET A 121 10.36 54.79 32.19
CA MET A 121 10.41 56.25 32.33
C MET A 121 9.65 56.71 33.59
N GLU A 122 8.49 56.12 33.89
CA GLU A 122 7.76 56.36 35.16
C GLU A 122 8.57 55.94 36.40
N GLU A 123 9.30 54.81 36.34
CA GLU A 123 10.16 54.36 37.44
C GLU A 123 11.38 55.25 37.67
N LEU A 124 11.88 55.90 36.62
CA LEU A 124 13.05 56.77 36.65
C LEU A 124 12.72 58.24 36.93
N ASP A 125 11.45 58.64 36.76
CA ASP A 125 10.99 60.01 37.00
C ASP A 125 11.25 60.43 38.46
N GLY A 126 12.06 61.48 38.63
CA GLY A 126 12.49 61.97 39.95
C GLY A 126 13.68 61.25 40.61
N THR A 127 14.34 60.31 39.92
CA THR A 127 15.57 59.67 40.40
C THR A 127 16.84 60.38 39.86
N ASN A 128 17.95 60.31 40.61
CA ASN A 128 19.24 60.91 40.18
C ASN A 128 19.73 60.34 38.83
N GLU A 129 19.39 59.09 38.49
CA GLU A 129 19.75 58.48 37.20
C GLU A 129 19.10 59.19 36.01
N PHE A 130 17.90 59.74 36.17
CA PHE A 130 17.23 60.51 35.12
C PHE A 130 17.84 61.90 34.93
N TYR A 131 18.27 62.55 36.02
CA TYR A 131 18.97 63.82 35.97
C TYR A 131 20.39 63.69 35.38
N GLU A 132 21.12 62.61 35.68
CA GLU A 132 22.41 62.31 35.05
C GLU A 132 22.28 62.05 33.55
N PHE A 133 21.21 61.36 33.12
CA PHE A 133 20.92 61.13 31.70
C PHE A 133 20.58 62.43 30.95
N LEU A 134 19.78 63.32 31.55
CA LEU A 134 19.48 64.63 30.95
C LEU A 134 20.71 65.55 30.90
N GLY A 135 21.56 65.52 31.92
CA GLY A 135 22.81 66.30 31.95
C GLY A 135 23.78 65.90 30.84
N GLN A 136 23.90 64.60 30.53
CA GLN A 136 24.74 64.11 29.43
C GLN A 136 24.23 64.57 28.05
N MET A 137 22.90 64.69 27.87
CA MET A 137 22.30 65.18 26.62
C MET A 137 22.43 66.70 26.44
N GLU A 138 22.51 67.47 27.53
CA GLU A 138 22.78 68.92 27.50
C GLU A 138 24.27 69.25 27.28
N GLU A 139 25.19 68.36 27.66
CA GLU A 139 26.62 68.51 27.34
C GLU A 139 26.92 68.19 25.87
N ASP A 140 26.27 67.19 25.28
CA ASP A 140 26.43 66.80 23.86
C ASP A 140 25.84 67.78 22.85
N THR A 141 25.10 68.80 23.30
CA THR A 141 24.45 69.81 22.43
C THR A 141 25.10 71.21 22.47
N ASN A 142 26.21 71.37 23.19
CA ASN A 142 26.96 72.64 23.30
C ASN A 142 28.38 72.58 22.70
N GLU A 143 28.52 72.08 21.46
CA GLU A 143 29.66 72.39 20.56
C GLU A 143 29.27 73.40 19.47
#